data_AF-A0AAV0KXI9-F1
#
_entry.id   AF-A0AAV0KXI9-F1
#
_cell.length_a   1.000
_cell.length_b   1.000
_cell.length_c   1.000
_cell.angle_alpha   90.00
_cell.angle_beta   90.00
_cell.angle_gamma   90.00
#
_symmetry.space_group_name_H-M   'P 1'
#
loop_
_entity.id
_entity.type
_entity.pdbx_description
1 polymer ?
#
loop_
_entity_poly.entity_id
_entity_poly.type
_entity_poly.pdbx_seq_one_letter_code
_entity_poly.pdbx_strand_id
1 'polypeptide(L)'
;MEGEIKAEFEKNGFILDNEEEILNKCLTFCINYKLTPSDLVSSWDIYSLNRKLKDLVVQNVEMEGFLSHLQNEQKEAVVKQEADLHFYSSKDVDMILTDDEENLKDAILSTPPVKNAKPYSDPFDSALYSNGNGYSSEKPSRLVTPFGRRTDKFVARFNFNNLPDTENGDKKDAGMDSEDDVIKRVKPLKRFSLVVNGDGPEPGCRFMYDRIEDRFNALDNRIRRRAASLFSSGIYEEPSDHSVASGRSIFAVGMICCEEEGRLNDKSIMLQSSIEHSGGQRVRLDLQKVNQFSVFPGQLFLCRFVGVEGNNPSGYCLIASKLVDSVPLSANNVEDLHPAKRPALDQDIQLVDSSSPEKEISVLIGSGPFTTTDNLYFEPLLELLAYARKKQPQLLILLGPFVDSEHPEVKKGTADRSFDEIFHIEIIRRVQDYVEHMGSNARVILVPSIRDANHDFVFPQPAFDIHPPELKHQIKSLPNPGIFEANQVRVGCCTVDILKQLSGEELSRNPKDGSPPSDRMSRLASHILNQQRQVPKAYIHGLSSSSSKS
;
A
#
# COMPACT_ATOMS: atom_id res chain seq x y z
N MET A 1 38.64 27.46 17.42
CA MET A 1 37.19 27.55 17.13
C MET A 1 36.58 28.87 17.58
N GLU A 2 36.49 29.23 18.87
CA GLU A 2 35.94 30.56 19.27
C GLU A 2 36.69 31.74 18.64
N GLY A 3 38.04 31.68 18.61
CA GLY A 3 38.86 32.69 17.93
C GLY A 3 38.70 32.73 16.40
N GLU A 4 38.29 31.63 15.77
CA GLU A 4 38.02 31.58 14.33
C GLU A 4 36.63 32.16 14.01
N ILE A 5 35.65 31.90 14.87
CA ILE A 5 34.31 32.50 14.79
C ILE A 5 34.43 34.03 14.91
N LYS A 6 35.20 34.50 15.90
CA LYS A 6 35.47 35.93 16.08
C LYS A 6 36.11 36.56 14.82
N ALA A 7 37.15 35.91 14.29
CA ALA A 7 37.85 36.40 13.11
C ALA A 7 36.93 36.48 11.87
N GLU A 8 36.01 35.52 11.68
CA GLU A 8 35.05 35.56 10.57
C GLU A 8 33.95 36.62 10.75
N PHE A 9 33.47 36.89 11.97
CA PHE A 9 32.54 38.00 12.23
C PHE A 9 33.20 39.36 11.95
N GLU A 10 34.43 39.57 12.41
CA GLU A 10 35.19 40.80 12.15
C GLU A 10 35.50 40.99 10.66
N LYS A 11 35.83 39.90 9.95
CA LYS A 11 36.10 39.91 8.51
C LYS A 11 34.87 40.26 7.67
N ASN A 12 33.67 39.93 8.14
CA ASN A 12 32.39 40.31 7.51
C ASN A 12 31.83 41.64 8.04
N GLY A 13 32.58 42.36 8.89
CA GLY A 13 32.25 43.72 9.32
C GLY A 13 31.29 43.81 10.52
N PHE A 14 31.09 42.72 11.25
CA PHE A 14 30.23 42.67 12.43
C PHE A 14 31.02 42.88 13.74
N ILE A 15 30.41 43.58 14.69
CA ILE A 15 30.95 43.84 16.03
C ILE A 15 30.08 43.10 17.04
N LEU A 16 30.68 42.30 17.93
CA LEU A 16 29.92 41.52 18.92
C LEU A 16 29.72 42.32 20.21
N ASP A 17 28.49 42.48 20.68
CA ASP A 17 28.18 43.06 21.99
C ASP A 17 28.18 41.95 23.06
N ASN A 18 28.97 42.11 24.13
CA ASN A 18 29.30 41.02 25.07
C ASN A 18 29.93 39.79 24.39
N GLU A 19 31.12 40.00 23.79
CA GLU A 19 31.84 39.03 22.96
C GLU A 19 31.90 37.59 23.54
N GLU A 20 32.23 37.43 24.82
CA GLU A 20 32.42 36.10 25.44
C GLU A 20 31.12 35.27 25.46
N GLU A 21 29.98 35.89 25.76
CA GLU A 21 28.71 35.17 25.85
C GLU A 21 28.18 34.78 24.47
N ILE A 22 28.34 35.68 23.49
CA ILE A 22 27.93 35.43 22.10
C ILE A 22 28.81 34.36 21.46
N LEU A 23 30.13 34.41 21.67
CA LEU A 23 31.06 33.41 21.14
C LEU A 23 30.78 32.01 21.70
N ASN A 24 30.43 31.90 22.98
CA ASN A 24 30.07 30.61 23.60
C ASN A 24 28.75 30.04 23.01
N LYS A 25 27.75 30.89 22.77
CA LYS A 25 26.52 30.48 22.08
C LYS A 25 26.77 30.07 20.63
N CYS A 26 27.56 30.85 19.89
CA CYS A 26 27.97 30.53 18.52
C CYS A 26 28.76 29.22 18.43
N LEU A 27 29.66 28.97 19.38
CA LEU A 27 30.39 27.70 19.47
C LEU A 27 29.43 26.53 19.69
N THR A 28 28.46 26.70 20.58
CA THR A 28 27.42 25.70 20.84
C THR A 28 26.59 25.41 19.57
N PHE A 29 26.30 26.43 18.75
CA PHE A 29 25.60 26.26 17.48
C PHE A 29 26.44 25.50 16.45
N CYS A 30 27.72 25.84 16.31
CA CYS A 30 28.65 25.11 15.44
C CYS A 30 28.73 23.63 15.80
N ILE A 31 28.78 23.29 17.10
CA ILE A 31 28.86 21.90 17.57
C ILE A 31 27.55 21.16 17.31
N ASN A 32 26.41 21.75 17.67
CA ASN A 32 25.10 21.09 17.58
C ASN A 32 24.63 20.88 16.13
N TYR A 33 24.94 21.82 15.23
CA TYR A 33 24.51 21.78 13.83
C TYR A 33 25.62 21.40 12.86
N LYS A 34 26.81 21.03 13.36
CA LYS A 34 28.00 20.66 12.57
C LYS A 34 28.38 21.73 11.53
N LEU A 35 28.27 23.00 11.89
CA LEU A 35 28.56 24.14 11.01
C LEU A 35 30.03 24.57 11.16
N THR A 36 30.67 24.95 10.06
CA THR A 36 31.97 25.62 10.13
C THR A 36 31.78 27.09 10.59
N PRO A 37 32.81 27.73 11.16
CA PRO A 37 32.74 29.15 11.52
C PRO A 37 32.33 30.07 10.35
N SER A 38 32.73 29.74 9.12
CA SER A 38 32.35 30.49 7.91
C SER A 38 30.88 30.31 7.54
N ASP A 39 30.34 29.09 7.69
CA ASP A 39 28.92 28.80 7.41
C ASP A 39 28.03 29.51 8.42
N LEU A 40 28.43 29.52 9.70
CA LEU A 40 27.70 30.19 10.77
C LEU A 40 27.56 31.70 10.50
N VAL A 41 28.65 32.38 10.12
CA VAL A 41 28.64 33.82 9.82
C VAL A 41 27.85 34.12 8.55
N SER A 42 27.88 33.21 7.56
CA SER A 42 27.07 33.34 6.34
C SER A 42 25.57 33.24 6.63
N SER A 43 25.15 32.28 7.46
CA SER A 43 23.74 32.17 7.91
C SER A 43 23.35 33.37 8.79
N TRP A 44 24.27 33.93 9.58
CA TRP A 44 24.02 35.16 10.34
C TRP A 44 23.76 36.36 9.43
N ASP A 45 24.55 36.52 8.37
CA ASP A 45 24.36 37.61 7.40
C ASP A 45 22.98 37.53 6.75
N ILE A 46 22.57 36.35 6.31
CA ILE A 46 21.22 36.07 5.77
C ILE A 46 20.12 36.39 6.80
N TYR A 47 20.31 35.97 8.05
CA TYR A 47 19.38 36.24 9.14
C TYR A 47 19.23 37.76 9.38
N SER A 48 20.34 38.48 9.43
CA SER A 48 20.39 39.92 9.68
C SER A 48 19.69 40.72 8.56
N LEU A 49 19.90 40.31 7.31
CA LEU A 49 19.26 40.89 6.13
C LEU A 49 17.74 40.67 6.13
N ASN A 50 17.29 39.44 6.45
CA ASN A 50 15.87 39.09 6.51
C ASN A 50 15.12 39.84 7.62
N ARG A 51 15.78 40.09 8.76
CA ARG A 51 15.22 40.86 9.89
C ARG A 51 15.37 42.38 9.73
N LYS A 52 16.08 42.86 8.70
CA LYS A 52 16.41 44.27 8.46
C LYS A 52 17.10 44.92 9.67
N LEU A 53 18.01 44.19 10.32
CA LEU A 53 18.83 44.76 11.38
C LEU A 53 19.73 45.83 10.75
N LYS A 54 19.62 47.07 11.21
CA LYS A 54 20.33 48.22 10.61
C LYS A 54 21.74 48.40 11.16
N ASP A 55 22.04 47.75 12.28
CA ASP A 55 23.28 47.92 13.00
C ASP A 55 24.18 46.71 12.75
N LEU A 56 25.47 46.97 12.49
CA LEU A 56 26.51 45.94 12.35
C LEU A 56 26.91 45.32 13.72
N VAL A 57 26.12 45.57 14.76
CA VAL A 57 26.38 45.12 16.13
C VAL A 57 25.50 43.92 16.42
N VAL A 58 26.14 42.78 16.66
CA VAL A 58 25.49 41.52 17.01
C VAL A 58 25.15 41.55 18.49
N GLN A 59 23.86 41.57 18.82
CA GLN A 59 23.41 41.61 20.21
C GLN A 59 22.96 40.23 20.69
N ASN A 60 23.19 39.97 21.97
CA ASN A 60 22.81 38.69 22.59
C ASN A 60 21.30 38.40 22.52
N VAL A 61 20.46 39.44 22.49
CA VAL A 61 19.00 39.34 22.35
C VAL A 61 18.58 38.68 21.03
N GLU A 62 19.42 38.77 20.01
CA GLU A 62 19.14 38.24 18.66
C GLU A 62 19.54 36.77 18.51
N MET A 63 20.33 36.23 19.46
CA MET A 63 20.87 34.88 19.40
C MET A 63 19.81 33.77 19.51
N GLU A 64 18.74 34.00 20.27
CA GLU A 64 17.61 33.06 20.33
C GLU A 64 16.82 33.03 19.01
N GLY A 65 16.63 34.20 18.40
CA GLY A 65 15.99 34.31 17.08
C GLY A 65 16.85 33.69 15.98
N PHE A 66 18.17 33.85 16.06
CA PHE A 66 19.11 33.24 15.15
C PHE A 66 19.15 31.71 15.28
N LEU A 67 19.07 31.18 16.50
CA LEU A 67 18.94 29.73 16.73
C LEU A 67 17.68 29.16 16.07
N SER A 68 16.55 29.85 16.16
CA SER A 68 15.31 29.43 15.49
C SER A 68 15.45 29.47 13.95
N HIS A 69 16.20 30.43 13.41
CA HIS A 69 16.50 30.48 11.98
C HIS A 69 17.34 29.27 11.53
N LEU A 70 18.41 28.94 12.24
CA LEU A 70 19.25 27.76 11.94
C LEU A 70 18.45 26.45 12.04
N GLN A 71 17.52 26.34 12.99
CA GLN A 71 16.63 25.18 13.11
C GLN A 71 15.69 25.05 11.91
N ASN A 72 15.13 26.17 11.44
CA ASN A 72 14.26 26.18 10.26
C ASN A 72 15.05 25.88 8.99
N GLU A 73 16.27 26.39 8.84
CA GLU A 73 17.14 26.11 7.70
C GLU A 73 17.51 24.62 7.62
N GLN A 74 17.82 23.98 8.76
CA GLN A 74 18.03 22.54 8.83
C GLN A 74 16.75 21.74 8.52
N LYS A 75 15.60 22.21 9.02
CA LYS A 75 14.30 21.60 8.70
C LYS A 75 14.00 21.70 7.20
N GLU A 76 14.25 22.85 6.58
CA GLU A 76 14.06 23.06 5.15
C GLU A 76 15.07 22.28 4.30
N ALA A 77 16.31 22.12 4.77
CA ALA A 77 17.31 21.29 4.09
C ALA A 77 16.93 19.81 4.11
N VAL A 78 16.38 19.32 5.23
CA VAL A 78 15.78 17.97 5.33
C VAL A 78 14.57 17.86 4.41
N VAL A 79 13.66 18.84 4.42
CA VAL A 79 12.47 18.84 3.53
C VAL A 79 12.84 18.93 2.04
N LYS A 80 13.89 19.67 1.67
CA LYS A 80 14.39 19.74 0.28
C LYS A 80 15.12 18.48 -0.16
N GLN A 81 15.85 17.81 0.73
CA GLN A 81 16.39 16.47 0.46
C GLN A 81 15.30 15.40 0.39
N GLU A 82 14.16 15.63 1.04
CA GLU A 82 12.96 14.78 1.04
C GLU A 82 11.93 15.15 -0.05
N ALA A 83 12.18 16.16 -0.89
CA ALA A 83 11.26 16.57 -1.96
C ALA A 83 11.08 15.51 -3.06
N ASP A 84 11.93 14.48 -3.11
CA ASP A 84 11.75 13.30 -3.97
C ASP A 84 11.06 12.11 -3.26
N LEU A 85 10.63 12.27 -2.00
CA LEU A 85 9.94 11.23 -1.24
C LEU A 85 8.80 11.84 -0.40
N HIS A 86 7.59 11.83 -0.95
CA HIS A 86 6.38 12.22 -0.22
C HIS A 86 6.09 11.26 0.95
N PHE A 87 6.25 11.74 2.18
CA PHE A 87 5.69 11.14 3.37
C PHE A 87 4.37 11.84 3.74
N TYR A 88 3.30 11.07 3.87
CA TYR A 88 2.03 11.56 4.41
C TYR A 88 1.87 11.14 5.87
N SER A 89 1.79 12.09 6.78
CA SER A 89 1.31 11.89 8.15
C SER A 89 -0.22 11.97 8.18
N SER A 90 -0.86 11.34 9.17
CA SER A 90 -2.32 11.42 9.34
C SER A 90 -2.85 12.84 9.54
N LYS A 91 -2.00 13.78 9.97
CA LYS A 91 -2.34 15.21 10.08
C LYS A 91 -2.26 15.98 8.75
N ASP A 92 -1.49 15.47 7.78
CA ASP A 92 -1.40 16.07 6.44
C ASP A 92 -2.63 15.71 5.58
N VAL A 93 -3.37 14.66 5.96
CA VAL A 93 -4.62 14.26 5.31
C VAL A 93 -5.73 15.28 5.56
N ASP A 94 -5.79 15.92 6.74
CA ASP A 94 -6.84 16.90 7.04
C ASP A 94 -6.64 18.25 6.32
N MET A 95 -5.38 18.63 6.05
CA MET A 95 -5.06 19.89 5.37
C MET A 95 -5.18 19.80 3.85
N ILE A 96 -5.05 18.61 3.26
CA ILE A 96 -5.34 18.37 1.82
C ILE A 96 -6.85 18.21 1.57
N LEU A 97 -7.64 17.95 2.63
CA LEU A 97 -9.10 17.77 2.56
C LEU A 97 -9.91 19.02 2.92
N THR A 98 -9.25 20.13 3.25
CA THR A 98 -9.90 21.43 3.43
C THR A 98 -9.50 22.34 2.26
N ASP A 99 -10.49 22.66 1.42
CA ASP A 99 -10.38 23.61 0.31
C ASP A 99 -9.83 24.94 0.82
N ASP A 100 -8.67 25.35 0.30
CA ASP A 100 -8.36 26.75 0.02
C ASP A 100 -7.28 26.78 -1.10
N GLU A 101 -7.74 26.90 -2.34
CA GLU A 101 -6.89 27.10 -3.52
C GLU A 101 -6.35 28.53 -3.55
N GLU A 102 -5.02 28.71 -3.43
CA GLU A 102 -4.36 29.90 -3.99
C GLU A 102 -3.61 29.56 -5.27
N ASN A 103 -4.10 30.16 -6.35
CA ASN A 103 -3.59 30.18 -7.72
C ASN A 103 -2.06 30.32 -7.84
N LEU A 104 -1.41 29.39 -8.54
CA LEU A 104 -0.12 29.67 -9.18
C LEU A 104 -0.19 29.37 -10.68
N LYS A 105 -0.06 30.44 -11.46
CA LYS A 105 -0.08 30.48 -12.92
C LYS A 105 1.17 29.84 -13.52
N ASP A 106 0.96 29.27 -14.70
CA ASP A 106 1.94 28.74 -15.65
C ASP A 106 3.22 29.58 -15.78
N ALA A 107 4.37 28.92 -15.65
CA ALA A 107 5.65 29.40 -16.15
C ALA A 107 6.29 28.32 -17.04
N ILE A 108 6.24 28.56 -18.34
CA ILE A 108 6.94 27.81 -19.38
C ILE A 108 8.44 27.97 -19.13
N LEU A 109 9.16 26.86 -18.90
CA LEU A 109 10.63 26.82 -18.91
C LEU A 109 11.14 25.78 -19.88
N SER A 110 11.95 26.28 -20.82
CA SER A 110 12.47 25.64 -22.02
C SER A 110 13.50 24.54 -21.78
N THR A 111 13.61 23.66 -22.77
CA THR A 111 14.56 22.54 -22.89
C THR A 111 16.02 23.01 -22.96
N PRO A 112 16.99 22.40 -22.22
CA PRO A 112 18.41 22.63 -22.45
C PRO A 112 18.95 21.75 -23.61
N PRO A 113 19.96 22.20 -24.35
CA PRO A 113 20.38 21.60 -25.62
C PRO A 113 21.35 20.41 -25.45
N VAL A 114 21.24 19.52 -26.42
CA VAL A 114 22.12 18.39 -26.74
C VAL A 114 23.60 18.80 -26.77
N LYS A 115 24.45 18.05 -26.06
CA LYS A 115 25.90 18.01 -26.31
C LYS A 115 26.37 16.58 -26.50
N ASN A 116 26.87 16.31 -27.70
CA ASN A 116 27.59 15.12 -28.10
C ASN A 116 28.94 15.02 -27.37
N ALA A 117 29.26 13.85 -26.82
CA ALA A 117 30.63 13.44 -26.54
C ALA A 117 30.79 11.92 -26.82
N LYS A 118 31.97 11.58 -27.33
CA LYS A 118 32.38 10.41 -28.14
C LYS A 118 32.74 9.15 -27.32
N PRO A 119 32.96 7.99 -27.99
CA PRO A 119 33.04 6.67 -27.36
C PRO A 119 34.45 6.33 -26.83
N TYR A 120 34.50 5.57 -25.74
CA TYR A 120 35.69 4.86 -25.23
C TYR A 120 35.18 3.47 -24.77
N SER A 121 35.33 2.43 -25.58
CA SER A 121 36.48 1.51 -25.71
C SER A 121 36.58 0.50 -24.55
N ASP A 122 36.12 -0.72 -24.84
CA ASP A 122 36.45 -1.96 -24.10
C ASP A 122 37.96 -2.14 -23.93
N PRO A 123 38.37 -2.85 -22.88
CA PRO A 123 39.29 -3.96 -23.12
C PRO A 123 38.96 -5.27 -22.38
N PHE A 124 38.82 -6.32 -23.20
CA PHE A 124 39.28 -7.71 -23.03
C PHE A 124 38.45 -8.75 -22.24
N ASP A 125 37.81 -9.61 -23.04
CA ASP A 125 37.87 -11.08 -22.92
C ASP A 125 39.32 -11.60 -23.04
N SER A 126 39.72 -12.55 -22.18
CA SER A 126 40.36 -13.81 -22.60
C SER A 126 40.64 -14.75 -21.40
N ALA A 127 40.23 -16.00 -21.57
CA ALA A 127 40.51 -17.12 -20.69
C ALA A 127 42.00 -17.50 -20.66
N LEU A 128 42.48 -18.02 -19.53
CA LEU A 128 43.57 -19.03 -19.46
C LEU A 128 43.55 -19.76 -18.11
N TYR A 129 43.67 -21.08 -18.17
CA TYR A 129 43.86 -22.00 -17.05
C TYR A 129 45.31 -21.96 -16.51
N SER A 130 45.46 -22.27 -15.21
CA SER A 130 46.57 -22.99 -14.54
C SER A 130 47.29 -22.25 -13.39
N ASN A 131 46.98 -22.72 -12.17
CA ASN A 131 47.81 -22.99 -10.98
C ASN A 131 48.77 -21.93 -10.40
N GLY A 132 48.60 -21.66 -9.08
CA GLY A 132 49.70 -21.33 -8.17
C GLY A 132 49.32 -20.46 -6.96
N ASN A 133 49.22 -21.10 -5.78
CA ASN A 133 49.17 -20.57 -4.40
C ASN A 133 49.46 -19.08 -4.13
N GLY A 134 48.64 -18.49 -3.25
CA GLY A 134 49.02 -17.34 -2.42
C GLY A 134 47.83 -16.67 -1.74
N TYR A 135 47.71 -16.85 -0.42
CA TYR A 135 46.67 -16.25 0.42
C TYR A 135 46.71 -14.71 0.39
N SER A 136 45.62 -14.07 -0.04
CA SER A 136 45.04 -12.92 0.67
C SER A 136 43.52 -12.99 0.57
N SER A 137 42.87 -13.18 1.72
CA SER A 137 41.42 -13.04 1.85
C SER A 137 41.10 -11.55 1.82
N GLU A 138 41.05 -10.97 0.62
CA GLU A 138 40.33 -9.73 0.41
C GLU A 138 38.84 -10.05 0.52
N LYS A 139 38.29 -9.84 1.72
CA LYS A 139 36.84 -9.72 1.90
C LYS A 139 36.34 -8.72 0.85
N PRO A 140 35.37 -9.06 0.00
CA PRO A 140 34.80 -8.07 -0.91
C PRO A 140 34.27 -6.92 -0.05
N SER A 141 34.71 -5.69 -0.36
CA SER A 141 34.22 -4.49 0.29
C SER A 141 32.70 -4.54 0.26
N ARG A 142 32.04 -4.64 1.43
CA ARG A 142 30.58 -4.52 1.52
C ARG A 142 30.23 -3.18 0.87
N LEU A 143 29.64 -3.20 -0.32
CA LEU A 143 29.04 -2.01 -0.91
C LEU A 143 28.08 -1.44 0.14
N VAL A 144 28.40 -0.27 0.66
CA VAL A 144 27.62 0.34 1.73
C VAL A 144 26.46 1.11 1.11
N THR A 145 25.36 0.40 0.90
CA THR A 145 24.12 0.96 0.34
C THR A 145 23.40 1.88 1.34
N PRO A 146 22.52 2.79 0.88
CA PRO A 146 21.67 3.59 1.76
C PRO A 146 20.80 2.74 2.71
N PHE A 147 20.26 1.61 2.24
CA PHE A 147 19.46 0.70 3.07
C PHE A 147 20.31 -0.01 4.14
N GLY A 148 21.50 -0.48 3.77
CA GLY A 148 22.43 -1.15 4.67
C GLY A 148 22.94 -0.27 5.82
N ARG A 149 22.90 1.07 5.66
CA ARG A 149 23.26 2.04 6.71
C ARG A 149 22.17 2.29 7.74
N ARG A 150 20.93 1.84 7.50
CA ARG A 150 19.80 2.10 8.41
C ARG A 150 19.97 1.32 9.70
N THR A 151 19.80 2.00 10.83
CA THR A 151 19.73 1.39 12.17
C THR A 151 18.45 0.60 12.34
N ASP A 152 17.32 1.21 11.95
CA ASP A 152 16.00 0.61 12.01
C ASP A 152 15.55 0.23 10.60
N LYS A 153 15.70 -1.06 10.27
CA LYS A 153 15.28 -1.59 8.97
C LYS A 153 13.79 -1.95 8.93
N PHE A 154 13.20 -2.21 10.11
CA PHE A 154 11.77 -2.43 10.28
C PHE A 154 11.21 -1.54 11.39
N VAL A 155 10.13 -0.83 11.08
CA VAL A 155 9.39 -0.04 12.06
C VAL A 155 8.00 -0.66 12.20
N ALA A 156 7.69 -1.19 13.39
CA ALA A 156 6.35 -1.67 13.69
C ALA A 156 5.40 -0.48 13.81
N ARG A 157 4.49 -0.32 12.84
CA ARG A 157 3.48 0.76 12.89
C ARG A 157 2.25 0.39 13.71
N PHE A 158 1.82 -0.88 13.68
CA PHE A 158 0.63 -1.37 14.39
C PHE A 158 0.78 -2.84 14.76
N ASN A 159 0.26 -3.25 15.92
CA ASN A 159 0.18 -4.65 16.36
C ASN A 159 -1.28 -5.01 16.64
N PHE A 160 -1.78 -6.09 16.03
CA PHE A 160 -3.10 -6.65 16.32
C PHE A 160 -2.95 -7.82 17.31
N ASN A 161 -3.84 -7.90 18.31
CA ASN A 161 -3.91 -8.98 19.31
C ASN A 161 -2.67 -9.16 20.22
N ASN A 162 -2.16 -8.09 20.85
CA ASN A 162 -1.37 -8.32 22.07
C ASN A 162 -2.32 -8.88 23.14
N LEU A 163 -2.26 -10.18 23.42
CA LEU A 163 -2.40 -10.59 24.81
C LEU A 163 -1.24 -9.91 25.56
N PRO A 164 -1.47 -9.30 26.73
CA PRO A 164 -0.37 -8.81 27.54
C PRO A 164 0.60 -9.96 27.74
N ASP A 165 1.88 -9.74 27.42
CA ASP A 165 2.94 -10.64 27.83
C ASP A 165 2.76 -10.85 29.34
N THR A 166 2.40 -12.07 29.75
CA THR A 166 2.38 -12.47 31.15
C THR A 166 3.83 -12.61 31.61
N GLU A 167 4.60 -11.53 31.56
CA GLU A 167 5.78 -11.34 32.38
C GLU A 167 5.29 -10.99 33.79
N ASN A 168 4.81 -12.02 34.51
CA ASN A 168 4.98 -12.13 35.95
C ASN A 168 4.57 -13.53 36.41
N GLY A 169 5.57 -14.28 36.85
CA GLY A 169 5.36 -15.43 37.74
C GLY A 169 5.94 -16.75 37.27
N ASP A 170 7.23 -16.82 36.96
CA ASP A 170 8.08 -17.88 37.51
C ASP A 170 9.57 -17.55 37.33
N LYS A 171 10.16 -16.94 38.37
CA LYS A 171 11.60 -16.90 38.57
C LYS A 171 12.07 -18.29 38.99
N LYS A 172 12.63 -19.10 38.08
CA LYS A 172 13.68 -20.07 38.43
C LYS A 172 14.72 -20.18 37.30
N ASP A 173 15.97 -19.97 37.71
CA ASP A 173 17.25 -20.08 37.02
C ASP A 173 17.54 -19.16 35.82
N ALA A 174 17.90 -17.92 36.17
CA ALA A 174 18.91 -17.18 35.43
C ALA A 174 20.29 -17.81 35.71
N GLY A 175 20.65 -18.82 34.92
CA GLY A 175 22.05 -19.17 34.68
C GLY A 175 22.66 -18.13 33.75
N MET A 176 23.73 -17.48 34.21
CA MET A 176 24.57 -16.65 33.34
C MET A 176 25.11 -17.52 32.22
N ASP A 177 24.79 -17.20 30.97
CA ASP A 177 25.56 -17.70 29.83
C ASP A 177 26.00 -16.52 28.97
N SER A 178 27.30 -16.50 28.80
CA SER A 178 28.16 -15.57 28.09
C SER A 178 27.80 -15.42 26.62
N GLU A 179 28.30 -14.35 26.04
CA GLU A 179 28.47 -14.15 24.61
C GLU A 179 29.14 -15.40 23.97
N ASP A 180 28.34 -16.33 23.47
CA ASP A 180 28.75 -17.36 22.52
C ASP A 180 27.55 -17.82 21.70
N ASP A 181 27.74 -17.89 20.39
CA ASP A 181 26.78 -18.31 19.36
C ASP A 181 26.26 -19.74 19.61
N VAL A 182 25.28 -19.89 20.50
CA VAL A 182 24.48 -21.11 20.58
C VAL A 182 23.43 -21.02 19.49
N ILE A 183 23.63 -21.82 18.43
CA ILE A 183 22.66 -22.11 17.37
C ILE A 183 21.28 -22.31 18.02
N LYS A 184 20.41 -21.29 17.96
CA LYS A 184 19.00 -21.44 18.31
C LYS A 184 18.40 -22.43 17.33
N ARG A 185 18.33 -23.71 17.71
CA ARG A 185 17.68 -24.75 16.90
C ARG A 185 16.28 -24.27 16.54
N VAL A 186 15.96 -24.33 15.25
CA VAL A 186 14.61 -24.02 14.75
C VAL A 186 13.61 -24.91 15.50
N LYS A 187 12.61 -24.29 16.14
CA LYS A 187 11.60 -25.07 16.86
C LYS A 187 10.75 -25.82 15.82
N PRO A 188 10.38 -27.09 16.06
CA PRO A 188 9.52 -27.81 15.13
C PRO A 188 8.19 -27.06 14.95
N LEU A 189 7.94 -26.53 13.76
CA LEU A 189 6.68 -25.86 13.43
C LEU A 189 5.54 -26.88 13.53
N LYS A 190 4.43 -26.52 14.19
CA LYS A 190 3.21 -27.34 14.25
C LYS A 190 2.60 -27.45 12.85
N ARG A 191 2.21 -28.64 12.45
CA ARG A 191 1.55 -28.89 11.15
C ARG A 191 0.18 -28.21 11.10
N PHE A 192 -0.15 -27.63 9.96
CA PHE A 192 -1.44 -26.98 9.71
C PHE A 192 -2.02 -27.42 8.36
N SER A 193 -3.33 -27.30 8.18
CA SER A 193 -3.99 -27.55 6.88
C SER A 193 -3.85 -26.31 6.00
N LEU A 194 -3.50 -26.50 4.72
CA LEU A 194 -3.45 -25.42 3.73
C LEU A 194 -4.12 -25.89 2.44
N VAL A 195 -5.27 -25.32 2.14
CA VAL A 195 -6.03 -25.56 0.90
C VAL A 195 -5.96 -24.29 0.05
N VAL A 196 -5.53 -24.43 -1.19
CA VAL A 196 -5.50 -23.33 -2.15
C VAL A 196 -6.71 -23.49 -3.05
N ASN A 197 -7.52 -22.42 -3.19
CA ASN A 197 -8.64 -22.43 -4.11
C ASN A 197 -8.10 -22.02 -5.48
N GLY A 198 -8.18 -22.93 -6.46
CA GLY A 198 -7.67 -22.74 -7.81
C GLY A 198 -8.54 -21.85 -8.71
N ASP A 199 -9.42 -21.03 -8.14
CA ASP A 199 -10.27 -20.14 -8.92
C ASP A 199 -9.43 -18.98 -9.47
N GLY A 200 -8.98 -19.10 -10.71
CA GLY A 200 -8.17 -18.09 -11.39
C GLY A 200 -7.97 -18.41 -12.86
N PRO A 201 -7.40 -17.48 -13.65
CA PRO A 201 -6.99 -17.78 -15.02
C PRO A 201 -5.89 -18.85 -15.01
N GLU A 202 -5.97 -19.78 -15.96
CA GLU A 202 -4.93 -20.79 -16.15
C GLU A 202 -3.62 -20.16 -16.68
N PRO A 203 -2.46 -20.77 -16.41
CA PRO A 203 -1.21 -20.34 -17.04
C PRO A 203 -1.33 -20.30 -18.57
N GLY A 204 -0.84 -19.23 -19.20
CA GLY A 204 -0.97 -19.03 -20.64
C GLY A 204 -2.36 -18.58 -21.10
N CYS A 205 -3.20 -18.08 -20.18
CA CYS A 205 -4.45 -17.41 -20.52
C CYS A 205 -4.19 -16.31 -21.55
N ARG A 206 -4.93 -16.32 -22.67
CA ARG A 206 -4.80 -15.30 -23.70
C ARG A 206 -5.53 -14.04 -23.25
N PHE A 207 -4.78 -13.00 -22.97
CA PHE A 207 -5.24 -11.62 -22.88
C PHE A 207 -4.85 -10.86 -24.18
N MET A 208 -5.18 -9.57 -24.30
CA MET A 208 -4.98 -8.65 -25.46
C MET A 208 -6.19 -8.41 -26.38
N TYR A 209 -7.23 -9.25 -26.35
CA TYR A 209 -8.43 -9.02 -27.15
C TYR A 209 -9.69 -9.41 -26.40
N ASP A 210 -10.50 -8.40 -26.07
CA ASP A 210 -11.83 -8.58 -25.52
C ASP A 210 -12.88 -8.19 -26.56
N ARG A 211 -13.84 -9.08 -26.82
CA ARG A 211 -15.01 -8.72 -27.63
C ARG A 211 -15.93 -7.81 -26.81
N ILE A 212 -16.44 -6.76 -27.45
CA ILE A 212 -17.42 -5.84 -26.84
C ILE A 212 -18.63 -6.62 -26.30
N GLU A 213 -19.07 -7.64 -27.02
CA GLU A 213 -20.17 -8.52 -26.63
C GLU A 213 -19.89 -9.29 -25.33
N ASP A 214 -18.68 -9.86 -25.17
CA ASP A 214 -18.31 -10.59 -23.96
C ASP A 214 -18.21 -9.66 -22.75
N ARG A 215 -17.66 -8.45 -22.95
CA ARG A 215 -17.63 -7.39 -21.93
C ARG A 215 -19.03 -6.98 -21.50
N PHE A 216 -19.90 -6.75 -22.46
CA PHE A 216 -21.29 -6.37 -22.22
C PHE A 216 -22.05 -7.47 -21.47
N ASN A 217 -21.95 -8.72 -21.95
CA ASN A 217 -22.56 -9.87 -21.31
C ASN A 217 -22.04 -10.07 -19.88
N ALA A 218 -20.73 -9.87 -19.65
CA ALA A 218 -20.16 -9.97 -18.31
C ALA A 218 -20.72 -8.91 -17.36
N LEU A 219 -20.87 -7.66 -17.80
CA LEU A 219 -21.48 -6.59 -16.99
C LEU A 219 -22.96 -6.85 -16.72
N ASP A 220 -23.73 -7.19 -17.74
CA ASP A 220 -25.17 -7.46 -17.62
C ASP A 220 -25.45 -8.67 -16.71
N ASN A 221 -24.69 -9.76 -16.87
CA ASN A 221 -24.75 -10.94 -15.99
C ASN A 221 -24.47 -10.59 -14.52
N ARG A 222 -23.69 -9.54 -14.24
CA ARG A 222 -23.40 -9.11 -12.86
C ARG A 222 -24.58 -8.36 -12.25
N ILE A 223 -25.21 -7.46 -13.03
CA ILE A 223 -26.44 -6.77 -12.60
C ILE A 223 -27.52 -7.81 -12.31
N ARG A 224 -27.74 -8.76 -13.23
CA ARG A 224 -28.74 -9.83 -13.06
C ARG A 224 -28.49 -10.71 -11.85
N ARG A 225 -27.26 -11.17 -11.63
CA ARG A 225 -26.93 -11.97 -10.42
C ARG A 225 -27.19 -11.20 -9.13
N ARG A 226 -26.90 -9.90 -9.11
CA ARG A 226 -27.16 -9.06 -7.93
C ARG A 226 -28.66 -8.84 -7.72
N ALA A 227 -29.40 -8.57 -8.78
CA ALA A 227 -30.86 -8.43 -8.76
C ALA A 227 -31.52 -9.72 -8.22
N ALA A 228 -31.14 -10.88 -8.76
CA ALA A 228 -31.62 -12.18 -8.31
C ALA A 228 -31.27 -12.46 -6.84
N SER A 229 -30.05 -12.11 -6.39
CA SER A 229 -29.64 -12.29 -4.99
C SER A 229 -30.40 -11.38 -4.02
N LEU A 230 -30.72 -10.14 -4.42
CA LEU A 230 -31.52 -9.23 -3.62
C LEU A 230 -32.97 -9.70 -3.55
N PHE A 231 -33.56 -10.12 -4.66
CA PHE A 231 -34.90 -10.68 -4.70
C PHE A 231 -35.02 -11.98 -3.87
N SER A 232 -34.05 -12.88 -4.02
CA SER A 232 -33.99 -14.16 -3.30
C SER A 232 -33.79 -14.01 -1.78
N SER A 233 -33.42 -12.82 -1.30
CA SER A 233 -33.38 -12.53 0.14
C SER A 233 -34.78 -12.49 0.77
N GLY A 234 -35.84 -12.32 -0.04
CA GLY A 234 -37.22 -12.19 0.43
C GLY A 234 -37.54 -10.86 1.10
N ILE A 235 -36.57 -9.94 1.17
CA ILE A 235 -36.71 -8.63 1.83
C ILE A 235 -37.18 -7.56 0.84
N TYR A 236 -36.85 -7.73 -0.44
CA TYR A 236 -37.08 -6.74 -1.49
C TYR A 236 -38.05 -7.26 -2.55
N GLU A 237 -38.81 -6.35 -3.17
CA GLU A 237 -39.73 -6.65 -4.27
C GLU A 237 -38.98 -7.03 -5.55
N GLU A 238 -39.72 -7.53 -6.53
CA GLU A 238 -39.17 -7.83 -7.86
C GLU A 238 -38.66 -6.54 -8.53
N PRO A 239 -37.41 -6.52 -9.04
CA PRO A 239 -36.86 -5.36 -9.70
C PRO A 239 -37.74 -4.92 -10.88
N SER A 240 -38.17 -3.66 -10.84
CA SER A 240 -39.03 -3.05 -11.86
C SER A 240 -38.24 -2.14 -12.80
N ASP A 241 -38.81 -1.87 -13.97
CA ASP A 241 -38.20 -0.97 -14.96
C ASP A 241 -38.18 0.48 -14.45
N HIS A 242 -36.98 0.92 -14.08
CA HIS A 242 -36.73 2.28 -13.62
C HIS A 242 -36.81 3.36 -14.70
N SER A 243 -36.88 3.01 -15.99
CA SER A 243 -36.97 3.98 -17.09
C SER A 243 -38.41 4.41 -17.41
N VAL A 244 -39.41 3.69 -16.88
CA VAL A 244 -40.82 4.00 -17.09
C VAL A 244 -41.29 5.05 -16.08
N ALA A 245 -41.97 6.08 -16.57
CA ALA A 245 -42.57 7.10 -15.72
C ALA A 245 -43.64 6.48 -14.81
N SER A 246 -43.43 6.57 -13.49
CA SER A 246 -44.31 6.05 -12.46
C SER A 246 -44.30 6.95 -11.23
N GLY A 247 -45.50 7.32 -10.76
CA GLY A 247 -45.67 8.01 -9.48
C GLY A 247 -45.55 7.09 -8.27
N ARG A 248 -45.61 5.77 -8.47
CA ARG A 248 -45.47 4.77 -7.40
C ARG A 248 -44.00 4.56 -7.05
N SER A 249 -43.74 4.20 -5.80
CA SER A 249 -42.43 3.72 -5.41
C SER A 249 -42.17 2.39 -6.10
N ILE A 250 -40.97 2.23 -6.64
CA ILE A 250 -40.45 1.05 -7.32
C ILE A 250 -39.15 0.62 -6.66
N PHE A 251 -38.82 -0.66 -6.79
CA PHE A 251 -37.49 -1.19 -6.48
C PHE A 251 -36.74 -1.42 -7.79
N ALA A 252 -35.56 -0.82 -7.92
CA ALA A 252 -34.70 -0.95 -9.09
C ALA A 252 -33.32 -1.45 -8.68
N VAL A 253 -32.69 -2.29 -9.50
CA VAL A 253 -31.32 -2.74 -9.29
C VAL A 253 -30.47 -2.36 -10.49
N GLY A 254 -29.31 -1.76 -10.23
CA GLY A 254 -28.42 -1.33 -11.30
C GLY A 254 -27.01 -1.01 -10.83
N MET A 255 -26.17 -0.71 -11.81
CA MET A 255 -24.80 -0.26 -11.66
C MET A 255 -24.74 1.27 -11.63
N ILE A 256 -23.99 1.83 -10.68
CA ILE A 256 -23.71 3.27 -10.63
C ILE A 256 -22.74 3.63 -11.76
N CYS A 257 -23.10 4.65 -12.54
CA CYS A 257 -22.31 5.22 -13.63
C CYS A 257 -22.18 6.73 -13.44
N CYS A 258 -21.16 7.32 -14.06
CA CYS A 258 -21.05 8.78 -14.19
C CYS A 258 -21.57 9.21 -15.57
N GLU A 259 -22.32 10.31 -15.63
CA GLU A 259 -22.79 10.91 -16.88
C GLU A 259 -21.64 11.53 -17.70
N GLU A 260 -20.66 12.13 -17.02
CA GLU A 260 -19.53 12.83 -17.63
C GLU A 260 -18.19 12.09 -17.38
N GLU A 261 -17.20 12.32 -18.25
CA GLU A 261 -15.82 11.88 -18.03
C GLU A 261 -15.20 12.71 -16.89
N GLY A 262 -15.39 12.27 -15.64
CA GLY A 262 -14.92 13.01 -14.48
C GLY A 262 -15.29 12.33 -13.16
N ARG A 263 -14.97 13.00 -12.05
CA ARG A 263 -15.29 12.52 -10.70
C ARG A 263 -16.80 12.56 -10.47
N LEU A 264 -17.32 11.51 -9.84
CA LEU A 264 -18.74 11.41 -9.50
C LEU A 264 -19.14 12.56 -8.57
N ASN A 265 -20.24 13.24 -8.91
CA ASN A 265 -20.82 14.30 -8.11
C ASN A 265 -22.34 14.07 -7.95
N ASP A 266 -22.99 14.78 -7.03
CA ASP A 266 -24.41 14.60 -6.70
C ASP A 266 -25.37 14.77 -7.91
N LYS A 267 -24.92 15.40 -9.00
CA LYS A 267 -25.75 15.66 -10.19
C LYS A 267 -25.48 14.71 -11.35
N SER A 268 -24.31 14.06 -11.38
CA SER A 268 -23.86 13.20 -12.49
C SER A 268 -24.07 11.70 -12.24
N ILE A 269 -24.77 11.33 -11.16
CA ILE A 269 -25.02 9.93 -10.81
C ILE A 269 -26.10 9.35 -11.73
N MET A 270 -25.75 8.28 -12.42
CA MET A 270 -26.64 7.51 -13.28
C MET A 270 -26.77 6.09 -12.75
N LEU A 271 -27.96 5.50 -12.88
CA LEU A 271 -28.20 4.09 -12.62
C LEU A 271 -28.40 3.38 -13.97
N GLN A 272 -27.58 2.35 -14.24
CA GLN A 272 -27.74 1.47 -15.40
C GLN A 272 -28.27 0.12 -14.93
N SER A 273 -29.46 -0.28 -15.37
CA SER A 273 -30.00 -1.62 -15.06
C SER A 273 -29.68 -2.63 -16.18
N SER A 274 -30.10 -3.88 -16.01
CA SER A 274 -29.86 -4.94 -16.98
C SER A 274 -30.77 -4.78 -18.21
N ILE A 275 -30.43 -5.51 -19.27
CA ILE A 275 -31.25 -5.60 -20.49
C ILE A 275 -32.63 -6.17 -20.15
N GLU A 276 -32.66 -7.22 -19.34
CA GLU A 276 -33.89 -7.91 -18.94
C GLU A 276 -34.90 -6.98 -18.25
N HIS A 277 -34.44 -6.11 -17.35
CA HIS A 277 -35.34 -5.27 -16.55
C HIS A 277 -35.64 -3.90 -17.17
N SER A 278 -34.79 -3.38 -18.06
CA SER A 278 -34.93 -2.01 -18.57
C SER A 278 -34.37 -1.78 -19.99
N GLY A 279 -34.03 -2.84 -20.71
CA GLY A 279 -33.32 -2.72 -22.00
C GLY A 279 -31.91 -2.13 -21.89
N GLY A 280 -31.32 -2.11 -20.68
CA GLY A 280 -29.99 -1.53 -20.43
C GLY A 280 -29.98 0.00 -20.38
N GLN A 281 -31.16 0.63 -20.24
CA GLN A 281 -31.30 2.07 -20.16
C GLN A 281 -30.61 2.65 -18.92
N ARG A 282 -30.21 3.92 -19.06
CA ARG A 282 -29.58 4.70 -17.98
C ARG A 282 -30.53 5.81 -17.57
N VAL A 283 -30.79 5.90 -16.28
CA VAL A 283 -31.66 6.93 -15.69
C VAL A 283 -30.87 7.68 -14.64
N ARG A 284 -31.07 9.00 -14.55
CA ARG A 284 -30.43 9.81 -13.52
C ARG A 284 -30.91 9.40 -12.14
N LEU A 285 -30.00 9.34 -11.18
CA LEU A 285 -30.28 8.97 -9.80
C LEU A 285 -30.15 10.20 -8.90
N ASP A 286 -31.26 10.63 -8.30
CA ASP A 286 -31.27 11.71 -7.31
C ASP A 286 -31.23 11.14 -5.88
N LEU A 287 -30.15 11.44 -5.17
CA LEU A 287 -29.89 11.02 -3.78
C LEU A 287 -30.15 12.13 -2.75
N GLN A 288 -30.79 13.25 -3.10
CA GLN A 288 -31.03 14.35 -2.16
C GLN A 288 -31.84 13.93 -0.93
N LYS A 289 -32.81 13.02 -1.09
CA LYS A 289 -33.65 12.52 0.01
C LYS A 289 -32.96 11.42 0.84
N VAL A 290 -31.79 10.95 0.41
CA VAL A 290 -31.02 9.94 1.11
C VAL A 290 -30.07 10.63 2.11
N ASN A 291 -30.28 10.34 3.39
CA ASN A 291 -29.52 10.97 4.47
C ASN A 291 -28.05 10.55 4.51
N GLN A 292 -27.79 9.28 4.19
CA GLN A 292 -26.45 8.70 4.20
C GLN A 292 -26.28 7.75 3.01
N PHE A 293 -25.18 7.90 2.29
CA PHE A 293 -24.81 6.96 1.23
C PHE A 293 -23.30 6.98 1.00
N SER A 294 -22.81 5.93 0.36
CA SER A 294 -21.49 5.93 -0.26
C SER A 294 -21.55 5.15 -1.56
N VAL A 295 -21.18 5.79 -2.67
CA VAL A 295 -21.25 5.24 -4.02
C VAL A 295 -19.99 5.58 -4.80
N PHE A 296 -19.70 4.79 -5.82
CA PHE A 296 -18.59 5.03 -6.73
C PHE A 296 -18.97 4.51 -8.12
N PRO A 297 -18.47 5.12 -9.20
CA PRO A 297 -18.80 4.71 -10.55
C PRO A 297 -18.20 3.34 -10.87
N GLY A 298 -18.90 2.56 -11.69
CA GLY A 298 -18.52 1.18 -11.98
C GLY A 298 -17.45 0.96 -13.03
N GLN A 299 -16.53 1.92 -13.20
CA GLN A 299 -15.56 1.92 -14.29
C GLN A 299 -14.21 1.28 -13.92
N LEU A 300 -13.83 1.27 -12.64
CA LEU A 300 -12.59 0.66 -12.16
C LEU A 300 -12.76 -0.84 -11.86
N PHE A 301 -11.68 -1.49 -11.39
CA PHE A 301 -11.63 -2.89 -10.96
C PHE A 301 -12.83 -3.33 -10.10
N LEU A 302 -13.48 -2.37 -9.43
CA LEU A 302 -14.75 -2.54 -8.75
C LEU A 302 -15.92 -1.79 -9.43
N CYS A 303 -17.12 -2.38 -9.39
CA CYS A 303 -18.37 -1.84 -9.92
C CYS A 303 -19.39 -1.85 -8.80
N ARG A 304 -19.98 -0.70 -8.49
CA ARG A 304 -21.00 -0.59 -7.44
C ARG A 304 -22.37 -0.93 -8.00
N PHE A 305 -22.94 -2.03 -7.53
CA PHE A 305 -24.33 -2.40 -7.77
C PHE A 305 -25.15 -2.10 -6.54
N VAL A 306 -26.27 -1.41 -6.72
CA VAL A 306 -27.16 -1.00 -5.63
C VAL A 306 -28.60 -1.36 -5.97
N GLY A 307 -29.37 -1.69 -4.93
CA GLY A 307 -30.82 -1.60 -5.00
C GLY A 307 -31.24 -0.18 -4.64
N VAL A 308 -32.24 0.35 -5.34
CA VAL A 308 -32.80 1.67 -5.10
C VAL A 308 -34.30 1.52 -4.93
N GLU A 309 -34.81 1.94 -3.77
CA GLU A 309 -36.23 2.18 -3.59
C GLU A 309 -36.49 3.67 -3.83
N GLY A 310 -37.45 4.00 -4.67
CA GLY A 310 -37.76 5.38 -5.01
C GLY A 310 -38.84 5.49 -6.08
N ASN A 311 -39.12 6.69 -6.56
CA ASN A 311 -40.09 6.90 -7.64
C ASN A 311 -39.47 7.67 -8.81
N ASN A 312 -39.95 7.39 -10.02
CA ASN A 312 -39.52 8.08 -11.24
C ASN A 312 -40.72 8.74 -11.92
N PRO A 313 -41.16 9.93 -11.46
CA PRO A 313 -42.34 10.59 -12.02
C PRO A 313 -42.13 11.05 -13.48
N SER A 314 -40.88 11.23 -13.92
CA SER A 314 -40.55 11.82 -15.21
C SER A 314 -40.16 10.82 -16.30
N GLY A 315 -39.82 9.58 -15.92
CA GLY A 315 -39.16 8.61 -16.80
C GLY A 315 -37.64 8.79 -16.89
N TYR A 316 -37.11 9.98 -16.60
CA TYR A 316 -35.68 10.30 -16.80
C TYR A 316 -34.88 10.49 -15.50
N CYS A 317 -35.53 10.56 -14.34
CA CYS A 317 -34.89 10.77 -13.05
C CYS A 317 -35.57 9.96 -11.94
N LEU A 318 -34.84 8.98 -11.41
CA LEU A 318 -35.24 8.18 -10.26
C LEU A 318 -34.87 8.92 -8.97
N ILE A 319 -35.87 9.34 -8.21
CA ILE A 319 -35.69 10.01 -6.93
C ILE A 319 -35.62 8.92 -5.85
N ALA A 320 -34.42 8.66 -5.33
CA ALA A 320 -34.19 7.62 -4.34
C ALA A 320 -34.74 8.05 -2.97
N SER A 321 -35.56 7.21 -2.37
CA SER A 321 -35.91 7.30 -0.95
C SER A 321 -34.95 6.49 -0.08
N LYS A 322 -34.39 5.39 -0.61
CA LYS A 322 -33.50 4.50 0.14
C LYS A 322 -32.53 3.78 -0.81
N LEU A 323 -31.29 3.66 -0.36
CA LEU A 323 -30.24 2.89 -1.03
C LEU A 323 -30.04 1.56 -0.31
N VAL A 324 -29.96 0.47 -1.07
CA VAL A 324 -29.78 -0.88 -0.57
C VAL A 324 -28.39 -1.38 -0.96
N ASP A 325 -27.55 -1.48 0.05
CA ASP A 325 -26.11 -1.68 -0.10
C ASP A 325 -25.64 -3.10 0.22
N SER A 326 -26.41 -3.86 0.99
CA SER A 326 -26.09 -5.22 1.41
C SER A 326 -27.28 -6.16 1.22
N VAL A 327 -26.98 -7.39 0.76
CA VAL A 327 -27.87 -8.53 0.93
C VAL A 327 -27.55 -9.06 2.32
N PRO A 328 -28.49 -9.05 3.29
CA PRO A 328 -28.26 -9.71 4.57
C PRO A 328 -27.93 -11.17 4.28
N LEU A 329 -26.80 -11.66 4.78
CA LEU A 329 -26.54 -13.09 4.78
C LEU A 329 -27.71 -13.74 5.51
N SER A 330 -28.46 -14.60 4.81
CA SER A 330 -29.63 -15.25 5.40
C SER A 330 -29.23 -15.95 6.69
N ALA A 331 -29.96 -15.66 7.77
CA ALA A 331 -29.77 -16.26 9.09
C ALA A 331 -29.98 -17.78 9.11
N ASN A 332 -30.39 -18.39 8.00
CA ASN A 332 -30.65 -19.82 7.90
C ASN A 332 -29.40 -20.69 7.71
N ASN A 333 -28.20 -20.08 7.63
CA ASN A 333 -26.92 -20.80 7.64
C ASN A 333 -26.15 -20.67 8.97
N VAL A 334 -26.83 -20.23 10.05
CA VAL A 334 -26.20 -19.99 11.37
C VAL A 334 -25.94 -21.30 12.14
N GLU A 335 -26.38 -22.46 11.67
CA GLU A 335 -26.08 -23.73 12.35
C GLU A 335 -24.63 -24.23 12.18
N ASP A 336 -23.84 -23.70 11.24
CA ASP A 336 -22.45 -24.14 11.00
C ASP A 336 -21.37 -23.04 11.12
N LEU A 337 -21.73 -21.83 11.57
CA LEU A 337 -20.74 -20.77 11.83
C LEU A 337 -20.36 -20.75 13.32
N HIS A 338 -19.18 -21.30 13.60
CA HIS A 338 -18.51 -21.21 14.89
C HIS A 338 -18.52 -19.78 15.44
N PRO A 339 -18.73 -19.59 16.75
CA PRO A 339 -19.01 -18.29 17.33
C PRO A 339 -17.81 -17.35 17.23
N ALA A 340 -17.92 -16.35 16.36
CA ALA A 340 -17.05 -15.19 16.39
C ALA A 340 -17.27 -14.45 17.72
N LYS A 341 -16.25 -14.51 18.60
CA LYS A 341 -15.99 -13.65 19.76
C LYS A 341 -17.24 -13.05 20.44
N ARG A 342 -17.73 -13.71 21.49
CA ARG A 342 -18.61 -13.06 22.48
C ARG A 342 -17.92 -11.77 22.98
N PRO A 343 -18.61 -10.61 22.99
CA PRO A 343 -18.13 -9.46 23.74
C PRO A 343 -18.03 -9.88 25.22
N ALA A 344 -16.88 -9.62 25.84
CA ALA A 344 -16.67 -9.87 27.24
C ALA A 344 -17.62 -9.01 28.08
N LEU A 345 -18.69 -9.61 28.61
CA LEU A 345 -19.36 -9.13 29.80
C LEU A 345 -19.85 -10.33 30.63
N ASP A 346 -19.37 -10.32 31.86
CA ASP A 346 -19.79 -11.01 33.08
C ASP A 346 -19.61 -12.52 33.26
N GLN A 347 -19.14 -12.78 34.48
CA GLN A 347 -18.55 -13.99 35.04
C GLN A 347 -19.58 -15.10 35.30
N ASP A 348 -18.99 -16.29 35.44
CA ASP A 348 -19.44 -17.44 36.24
C ASP A 348 -20.19 -18.60 35.54
N ILE A 349 -19.53 -19.76 35.65
CA ILE A 349 -20.08 -21.13 35.68
C ILE A 349 -20.33 -21.77 34.29
N GLN A 350 -19.37 -22.53 33.76
CA GLN A 350 -19.17 -23.96 34.05
C GLN A 350 -18.17 -24.57 33.06
N LEU A 351 -17.12 -25.18 33.63
CA LEU A 351 -16.08 -25.94 32.93
C LEU A 351 -16.71 -27.18 32.27
N VAL A 352 -16.82 -27.18 30.94
CA VAL A 352 -16.98 -28.40 30.16
C VAL A 352 -15.80 -28.49 29.20
N ASP A 353 -14.99 -29.50 29.49
CA ASP A 353 -13.82 -29.96 28.76
C ASP A 353 -14.09 -30.03 27.26
N SER A 354 -13.54 -29.07 26.50
CA SER A 354 -13.50 -29.09 25.04
C SER A 354 -12.04 -29.01 24.61
N SER A 355 -11.38 -30.16 24.71
CA SER A 355 -10.06 -30.45 24.12
C SER A 355 -10.09 -30.48 22.59
N SER A 356 -10.68 -29.46 21.95
CA SER A 356 -10.34 -29.17 20.56
C SER A 356 -8.96 -28.50 20.55
N PRO A 357 -7.96 -29.03 19.85
CA PRO A 357 -6.65 -28.37 19.80
C PRO A 357 -6.88 -26.98 19.20
N GLU A 358 -6.53 -25.93 19.95
CA GLU A 358 -6.53 -24.56 19.47
C GLU A 358 -5.80 -24.53 18.11
N LYS A 359 -6.57 -24.22 17.06
CA LYS A 359 -6.11 -24.16 15.66
C LYS A 359 -5.47 -22.80 15.39
N GLU A 360 -4.65 -22.33 16.30
CA GLU A 360 -3.90 -21.10 16.10
C GLU A 360 -2.93 -21.28 14.92
N ILE A 361 -2.85 -20.26 14.08
CA ILE A 361 -1.90 -20.20 12.97
C ILE A 361 -1.12 -18.90 13.05
N SER A 362 0.21 -19.00 13.04
CA SER A 362 1.11 -17.85 12.94
C SER A 362 1.41 -17.56 11.49
N VAL A 363 1.04 -16.36 11.03
CA VAL A 363 1.22 -15.91 9.65
C VAL A 363 2.04 -14.62 9.63
N LEU A 364 3.03 -14.55 8.75
CA LEU A 364 3.74 -13.32 8.41
C LEU A 364 3.41 -12.93 6.98
N ILE A 365 3.02 -11.67 6.77
CA ILE A 365 2.63 -11.15 5.45
C ILE A 365 3.57 -10.01 5.08
N GLY A 366 4.19 -10.09 3.91
CA GLY A 366 5.00 -9.04 3.31
C GLY A 366 4.47 -8.66 1.93
N SER A 367 4.52 -7.37 1.58
CA SER A 367 4.17 -6.88 0.26
C SER A 367 5.32 -6.07 -0.31
N GLY A 368 5.60 -6.25 -1.60
CA GLY A 368 6.62 -5.51 -2.30
C GLY A 368 6.34 -4.01 -2.40
N PRO A 369 7.31 -3.20 -2.84
CA PRO A 369 8.58 -3.64 -3.45
C PRO A 369 9.58 -4.24 -2.45
N PHE A 370 10.33 -5.24 -2.91
CA PHE A 370 11.30 -5.99 -2.10
C PHE A 370 12.75 -5.55 -2.28
N THR A 371 12.97 -4.49 -3.06
CA THR A 371 14.25 -3.81 -3.27
C THR A 371 14.03 -2.29 -3.15
N THR A 372 15.09 -1.56 -2.86
CA THR A 372 15.04 -0.08 -2.85
C THR A 372 15.18 0.46 -4.26
N THR A 373 14.87 1.75 -4.47
CA THR A 373 14.84 2.36 -5.82
C THR A 373 16.20 2.67 -6.42
N ASP A 374 17.26 2.60 -5.60
CA ASP A 374 18.63 2.93 -5.97
C ASP A 374 19.44 1.72 -6.49
N ASN A 375 18.97 0.50 -6.26
CA ASN A 375 19.66 -0.72 -6.67
C ASN A 375 18.73 -1.95 -6.71
N LEU A 376 19.20 -3.03 -7.34
CA LEU A 376 18.52 -4.33 -7.40
C LEU A 376 19.19 -5.39 -6.50
N TYR A 377 19.64 -5.03 -5.30
CA TYR A 377 20.28 -5.96 -4.36
C TYR A 377 19.31 -6.70 -3.42
N PHE A 378 18.02 -6.33 -3.43
CA PHE A 378 16.96 -6.99 -2.65
C PHE A 378 17.27 -7.08 -1.13
N GLU A 379 17.96 -6.07 -0.60
CA GLU A 379 18.29 -6.00 0.82
C GLU A 379 17.05 -6.00 1.74
N PRO A 380 15.92 -5.33 1.40
CA PRO A 380 14.68 -5.44 2.17
C PRO A 380 14.15 -6.87 2.27
N LEU A 381 14.21 -7.66 1.19
CA LEU A 381 13.81 -9.07 1.21
C LEU A 381 14.69 -9.91 2.13
N LEU A 382 16.01 -9.73 2.04
CA LEU A 382 16.96 -10.44 2.88
C LEU A 382 16.71 -10.17 4.37
N GLU A 383 16.46 -8.91 4.72
CA GLU A 383 16.13 -8.53 6.08
C GLU A 383 14.77 -9.11 6.51
N LEU A 384 13.77 -9.14 5.62
CA LEU A 384 12.45 -9.72 5.89
C LEU A 384 12.54 -11.22 6.17
N LEU A 385 13.31 -11.95 5.36
CA LEU A 385 13.55 -13.38 5.56
C LEU A 385 14.35 -13.65 6.84
N ALA A 386 15.32 -12.79 7.18
CA ALA A 386 16.03 -12.87 8.46
C ALA A 386 15.08 -12.66 9.65
N TYR A 387 14.19 -11.67 9.56
CA TYR A 387 13.15 -11.44 10.55
C TYR A 387 12.18 -12.63 10.67
N ALA A 388 11.75 -13.18 9.54
CA ALA A 388 10.91 -14.37 9.49
C ALA A 388 11.59 -15.58 10.17
N ARG A 389 12.90 -15.80 9.94
CA ARG A 389 13.67 -16.85 10.64
C ARG A 389 13.69 -16.66 12.15
N LYS A 390 13.76 -15.42 12.62
CA LYS A 390 13.72 -15.09 14.06
C LYS A 390 12.33 -15.33 14.66
N LYS A 391 11.26 -14.98 13.93
CA LYS A 391 9.87 -15.10 14.39
C LYS A 391 9.27 -16.49 14.19
N GLN A 392 9.82 -17.28 13.27
CA GLN A 392 9.42 -18.65 12.95
C GLN A 392 7.91 -18.79 12.66
N PRO A 393 7.33 -17.98 11.75
CA PRO A 393 5.92 -18.11 11.39
C PRO A 393 5.67 -19.44 10.67
N GLN A 394 4.47 -20.01 10.83
CA GLN A 394 4.07 -21.24 10.13
C GLN A 394 3.85 -21.00 8.63
N LEU A 395 3.31 -19.83 8.30
CA LEU A 395 3.01 -19.42 6.94
C LEU A 395 3.60 -18.04 6.65
N LEU A 396 4.40 -17.94 5.59
CA LEU A 396 4.88 -16.67 5.03
C LEU A 396 4.10 -16.38 3.75
N ILE A 397 3.50 -15.20 3.64
CA ILE A 397 2.79 -14.74 2.45
C ILE A 397 3.54 -13.55 1.88
N LEU A 398 3.99 -13.66 0.64
CA LEU A 398 4.67 -12.58 -0.08
C LEU A 398 3.79 -12.14 -1.25
N LEU A 399 3.43 -10.87 -1.24
CA LEU A 399 2.66 -10.20 -2.28
C LEU A 399 3.63 -9.39 -3.15
N GLY A 400 3.49 -9.47 -4.47
CA GLY A 400 4.29 -8.65 -5.40
C GLY A 400 4.05 -7.14 -5.22
N PRO A 401 4.78 -6.29 -5.95
CA PRO A 401 5.74 -6.66 -6.99
C PRO A 401 7.05 -7.19 -6.42
N PHE A 402 7.50 -8.30 -6.99
CA PHE A 402 8.80 -8.92 -6.78
C PHE A 402 9.86 -8.26 -7.65
N VAL A 403 9.66 -8.25 -8.97
CA VAL A 403 10.49 -7.48 -9.91
C VAL A 403 9.66 -6.31 -10.40
N ASP A 404 9.79 -5.17 -9.73
CA ASP A 404 8.91 -4.02 -9.97
C ASP A 404 9.21 -3.34 -11.31
N SER A 405 8.25 -3.39 -12.22
CA SER A 405 8.26 -2.71 -13.53
C SER A 405 8.44 -1.20 -13.44
N GLU A 406 8.04 -0.57 -12.33
CA GLU A 406 8.24 0.85 -12.09
C GLU A 406 9.60 1.18 -11.44
N HIS A 407 10.41 0.17 -11.10
CA HIS A 407 11.75 0.39 -10.57
C HIS A 407 12.63 1.11 -11.62
N PRO A 408 13.43 2.14 -11.24
CA PRO A 408 14.19 2.93 -12.20
C PRO A 408 15.07 2.12 -13.15
N GLU A 409 15.77 1.10 -12.66
CA GLU A 409 16.64 0.24 -13.50
C GLU A 409 15.86 -0.71 -14.41
N VAL A 410 14.68 -1.17 -13.96
CA VAL A 410 13.81 -2.07 -14.75
C VAL A 410 13.15 -1.26 -15.86
N LYS A 411 12.57 -0.11 -15.50
CA LYS A 411 11.88 0.80 -16.43
C LYS A 411 12.80 1.38 -17.50
N LYS A 412 14.07 1.66 -17.16
CA LYS A 412 15.08 2.14 -18.12
C LYS A 412 15.75 1.00 -18.91
N GLY A 413 15.53 -0.26 -18.53
CA GLY A 413 16.19 -1.41 -19.14
C GLY A 413 17.70 -1.44 -18.92
N THR A 414 18.17 -0.95 -17.76
CA THR A 414 19.60 -0.91 -17.42
C THR A 414 20.06 -2.10 -16.58
N ALA A 415 19.16 -3.05 -16.31
CA ALA A 415 19.50 -4.29 -15.63
C ALA A 415 20.43 -5.15 -16.49
N ASP A 416 21.38 -5.83 -15.85
CA ASP A 416 22.39 -6.69 -16.47
C ASP A 416 21.88 -8.12 -16.79
N ARG A 417 20.65 -8.43 -16.39
CA ARG A 417 20.02 -9.76 -16.47
C ARG A 417 18.59 -9.66 -16.96
N SER A 418 18.04 -10.78 -17.42
CA SER A 418 16.61 -10.86 -17.72
C SER A 418 15.76 -10.77 -16.44
N PHE A 419 14.52 -10.29 -16.57
CA PHE A 419 13.62 -10.17 -15.41
C PHE A 419 13.28 -11.54 -14.79
N ASP A 420 13.22 -12.59 -15.60
CA ASP A 420 13.05 -13.98 -15.13
C ASP A 420 14.25 -14.45 -14.30
N GLU A 421 15.48 -14.15 -14.74
CA GLU A 421 16.69 -14.48 -13.97
C GLU A 421 16.74 -13.72 -12.64
N ILE A 422 16.39 -12.44 -12.64
CA ILE A 422 16.30 -11.64 -11.42
C ILE A 422 15.26 -12.25 -10.48
N PHE A 423 14.05 -12.53 -10.96
CA PHE A 423 13.02 -13.17 -10.15
C PHE A 423 13.48 -14.52 -9.58
N HIS A 424 14.11 -15.36 -10.40
CA HIS A 424 14.53 -16.68 -9.96
C HIS A 424 15.66 -16.62 -8.93
N ILE A 425 16.68 -15.79 -9.15
CA ILE A 425 17.85 -15.68 -8.26
C ILE A 425 17.52 -14.90 -7.00
N GLU A 426 16.83 -13.77 -7.15
CA GLU A 426 16.58 -12.84 -6.06
C GLU A 426 15.39 -13.25 -5.20
N ILE A 427 14.40 -13.93 -5.76
CA ILE A 427 13.19 -14.30 -5.03
C ILE A 427 13.15 -15.79 -4.76
N ILE A 428 13.12 -16.62 -5.83
CA ILE A 428 12.87 -18.05 -5.68
C ILE A 428 13.97 -18.73 -4.87
N ARG A 429 15.25 -18.52 -5.21
CA ARG A 429 16.38 -19.11 -4.46
C ARG A 429 16.38 -18.68 -3.00
N ARG A 430 16.20 -17.39 -2.71
CA ARG A 430 16.18 -16.88 -1.33
C ARG A 430 15.01 -17.44 -0.50
N VAL A 431 13.85 -17.65 -1.13
CA VAL A 431 12.69 -18.30 -0.50
C VAL A 431 12.95 -19.79 -0.28
N GLN A 432 13.64 -20.48 -1.20
CA GLN A 432 14.06 -21.87 -1.02
C GLN A 432 15.01 -21.99 0.17
N ASP A 433 16.06 -21.17 0.24
CA ASP A 433 17.01 -21.12 1.36
C ASP A 433 16.29 -20.91 2.71
N TYR A 434 15.29 -20.04 2.72
CA TYR A 434 14.46 -19.80 3.91
C TYR A 434 13.69 -21.05 4.34
N VAL A 435 13.01 -21.72 3.41
CA VAL A 435 12.19 -22.91 3.69
C VAL A 435 13.07 -24.07 4.15
N GLU A 436 14.22 -24.29 3.50
CA GLU A 436 15.19 -25.31 3.88
C GLU A 436 15.72 -25.09 5.30
N HIS A 437 16.03 -23.84 5.64
CA HIS A 437 16.45 -23.47 6.99
C HIS A 437 15.35 -23.71 8.04
N MET A 438 14.10 -23.40 7.71
CA MET A 438 12.96 -23.48 8.63
C MET A 438 12.39 -24.91 8.79
N GLY A 439 12.71 -25.82 7.86
CA GLY A 439 12.29 -27.22 7.88
C GLY A 439 10.91 -27.47 7.24
N SER A 440 10.56 -28.76 7.13
CA SER A 440 9.51 -29.31 6.26
C SER A 440 8.07 -28.79 6.48
N ASN A 441 7.82 -28.16 7.63
CA ASN A 441 6.51 -27.63 8.01
C ASN A 441 6.33 -26.14 7.67
N ALA A 442 7.41 -25.43 7.31
CA ALA A 442 7.31 -24.06 6.82
C ALA A 442 6.62 -24.03 5.46
N ARG A 443 5.70 -23.08 5.29
CA ARG A 443 5.01 -22.86 4.01
C ARG A 443 5.19 -21.42 3.57
N VAL A 444 5.33 -21.22 2.26
CA VAL A 444 5.42 -19.91 1.63
C VAL A 444 4.38 -19.83 0.51
N ILE A 445 3.64 -18.72 0.48
CA ILE A 445 2.70 -18.37 -0.58
C ILE A 445 3.21 -17.13 -1.31
N LEU A 446 3.34 -17.21 -2.63
CA LEU A 446 3.65 -16.08 -3.50
C LEU A 446 2.40 -15.64 -4.27
N VAL A 447 2.11 -14.34 -4.29
CA VAL A 447 0.99 -13.76 -5.04
C VAL A 447 1.52 -12.71 -6.02
N PRO A 448 1.28 -12.84 -7.33
CA PRO A 448 1.80 -11.89 -8.32
C PRO A 448 1.15 -10.51 -8.21
N SER A 449 1.77 -9.53 -8.85
CA SER A 449 1.27 -8.18 -9.06
C SER A 449 1.34 -7.83 -10.53
N ILE A 450 0.42 -6.98 -11.02
CA ILE A 450 0.45 -6.49 -12.40
C ILE A 450 1.69 -5.64 -12.70
N ARG A 451 2.43 -5.29 -11.65
CA ARG A 451 3.71 -4.60 -11.72
C ARG A 451 4.91 -5.55 -11.76
N ASP A 452 4.72 -6.87 -11.70
CA ASP A 452 5.81 -7.84 -11.88
C ASP A 452 6.27 -7.86 -13.34
N ALA A 453 7.47 -7.35 -13.60
CA ALA A 453 8.02 -7.22 -14.95
C ALA A 453 8.26 -8.56 -15.66
N ASN A 454 8.38 -9.66 -14.89
CA ASN A 454 8.59 -11.01 -15.39
C ASN A 454 7.28 -11.82 -15.53
N HIS A 455 6.10 -11.19 -15.42
CA HIS A 455 4.82 -11.89 -15.41
C HIS A 455 3.74 -11.14 -16.18
N ASP A 456 2.58 -11.78 -16.37
CA ASP A 456 1.44 -11.19 -17.07
C ASP A 456 0.98 -9.89 -16.41
N PHE A 457 0.95 -8.78 -17.13
CA PHE A 457 0.59 -7.46 -16.58
C PHE A 457 -0.94 -7.20 -16.53
N VAL A 458 -1.75 -8.23 -16.77
CA VAL A 458 -3.22 -8.14 -16.88
C VAL A 458 -3.87 -8.86 -15.71
N PHE A 459 -4.69 -8.14 -14.95
CA PHE A 459 -5.56 -8.66 -13.90
C PHE A 459 -6.88 -9.27 -14.45
N PRO A 460 -7.45 -10.31 -13.84
CA PRO A 460 -6.81 -11.22 -12.91
C PRO A 460 -5.61 -11.89 -13.59
N GLN A 461 -4.54 -12.06 -12.83
CA GLN A 461 -3.30 -12.70 -13.27
C GLN A 461 -3.27 -14.16 -12.84
N PRO A 462 -2.70 -15.06 -13.67
CA PRO A 462 -2.47 -16.44 -13.28
C PRO A 462 -1.39 -16.51 -12.18
N ALA A 463 -1.32 -17.64 -11.50
CA ALA A 463 -0.22 -17.91 -10.57
C ALA A 463 1.13 -17.97 -11.31
N PHE A 464 2.24 -17.70 -10.60
CA PHE A 464 3.57 -17.92 -11.17
C PHE A 464 3.79 -19.40 -11.48
N ASP A 465 4.43 -19.68 -12.61
CA ASP A 465 4.86 -21.01 -12.95
C ASP A 465 6.16 -21.35 -12.23
N ILE A 466 6.04 -21.73 -10.96
CA ILE A 466 7.17 -22.12 -10.11
C ILE A 466 7.25 -23.64 -9.98
N HIS A 467 8.41 -24.19 -10.33
CA HIS A 467 8.70 -25.61 -10.19
C HIS A 467 9.96 -25.85 -9.35
N PRO A 468 9.95 -25.45 -8.06
CA PRO A 468 11.09 -25.75 -7.20
C PRO A 468 11.20 -27.28 -7.03
N PRO A 469 12.32 -27.91 -7.44
CA PRO A 469 12.55 -29.32 -7.19
C PRO A 469 12.46 -29.57 -5.68
N GLU A 470 11.85 -30.69 -5.26
CA GLU A 470 11.77 -31.16 -3.87
C GLU A 470 10.95 -30.30 -2.87
N LEU A 471 10.65 -29.03 -3.18
CA LEU A 471 9.95 -28.09 -2.29
C LEU A 471 8.53 -27.72 -2.76
N LYS A 472 7.97 -28.45 -3.73
CA LYS A 472 6.66 -28.19 -4.35
C LYS A 472 5.49 -28.15 -3.36
N HIS A 473 5.62 -28.79 -2.19
CA HIS A 473 4.60 -28.76 -1.14
C HIS A 473 4.76 -27.58 -0.17
N GLN A 474 5.95 -26.97 -0.12
CA GLN A 474 6.29 -25.88 0.80
C GLN A 474 6.08 -24.51 0.18
N ILE A 475 6.47 -24.34 -1.08
CA ILE A 475 6.32 -23.07 -1.81
C ILE A 475 5.18 -23.22 -2.82
N LYS A 476 4.16 -22.37 -2.70
CA LYS A 476 3.02 -22.32 -3.64
C LYS A 476 2.85 -20.91 -4.18
N SER A 477 2.33 -20.80 -5.40
CA SER A 477 1.87 -19.53 -5.94
C SER A 477 0.34 -19.53 -6.05
N LEU A 478 -0.28 -18.38 -5.79
CA LEU A 478 -1.70 -18.11 -6.01
C LEU A 478 -1.88 -17.21 -7.24
N PRO A 479 -3.04 -17.25 -7.91
CA PRO A 479 -3.41 -16.19 -8.83
C PRO A 479 -3.54 -14.85 -8.10
N ASN A 480 -3.49 -13.75 -8.85
CA ASN A 480 -3.85 -12.44 -8.32
C ASN A 480 -5.11 -11.95 -9.02
N PRO A 481 -6.24 -11.88 -8.33
CA PRO A 481 -6.44 -12.17 -6.91
C PRO A 481 -6.57 -13.69 -6.63
N GLY A 482 -6.40 -14.11 -5.37
CA GLY A 482 -6.44 -15.52 -4.99
C GLY A 482 -6.98 -15.76 -3.59
N ILE A 483 -7.52 -16.96 -3.33
CA ILE A 483 -8.09 -17.33 -2.03
C ILE A 483 -7.44 -18.65 -1.56
N PHE A 484 -7.14 -18.72 -0.27
CA PHE A 484 -6.72 -19.96 0.37
C PHE A 484 -7.38 -20.10 1.74
N GLU A 485 -7.37 -21.31 2.28
CA GLU A 485 -7.84 -21.64 3.60
C GLU A 485 -6.72 -22.30 4.41
N ALA A 486 -6.44 -21.75 5.59
CA ALA A 486 -5.44 -22.27 6.50
C ALA A 486 -6.04 -22.47 7.89
N ASN A 487 -6.08 -23.71 8.39
CA ASN A 487 -6.69 -24.03 9.70
C ASN A 487 -8.12 -23.46 9.89
N GLN A 488 -8.96 -23.52 8.85
CA GLN A 488 -10.33 -22.94 8.79
C GLN A 488 -10.41 -21.41 8.67
N VAL A 489 -9.26 -20.72 8.63
CA VAL A 489 -9.21 -19.30 8.31
C VAL A 489 -9.13 -19.15 6.80
N ARG A 490 -10.19 -18.58 6.19
CA ARG A 490 -10.20 -18.23 4.77
C ARG A 490 -9.60 -16.84 4.57
N VAL A 491 -8.60 -16.75 3.70
CA VAL A 491 -7.87 -15.51 3.41
C VAL A 491 -7.97 -15.22 1.92
N GLY A 492 -8.37 -13.99 1.59
CA GLY A 492 -8.34 -13.46 0.23
C GLY A 492 -7.12 -12.55 0.05
N CYS A 493 -6.38 -12.73 -1.04
CA CYS A 493 -5.21 -11.95 -1.39
C CYS A 493 -5.46 -11.19 -2.69
N CYS A 494 -5.10 -9.91 -2.70
CA CYS A 494 -5.10 -9.08 -3.90
C CYS A 494 -3.97 -8.06 -3.78
N THR A 495 -3.19 -7.88 -4.85
CA THR A 495 -2.03 -6.98 -4.87
C THR A 495 -2.32 -5.67 -5.61
N VAL A 496 -3.54 -5.50 -6.14
CA VAL A 496 -4.01 -4.22 -6.67
C VAL A 496 -4.43 -3.33 -5.49
N ASP A 497 -4.03 -2.07 -5.51
CA ASP A 497 -4.39 -1.08 -4.49
C ASP A 497 -5.83 -0.58 -4.68
N ILE A 498 -6.78 -1.50 -4.47
CA ILE A 498 -8.21 -1.30 -4.65
C ILE A 498 -8.73 -0.18 -3.73
N LEU A 499 -8.19 -0.08 -2.52
CA LEU A 499 -8.63 0.92 -1.54
C LEU A 499 -8.24 2.33 -1.99
N LYS A 500 -7.01 2.53 -2.48
CA LYS A 500 -6.59 3.83 -3.05
C LYS A 500 -7.42 4.20 -4.28
N GLN A 501 -7.70 3.25 -5.15
CA GLN A 501 -8.53 3.44 -6.34
C GLN A 501 -9.96 3.87 -5.98
N LEU A 502 -10.62 3.11 -5.10
CA LEU A 502 -11.97 3.45 -4.63
C LEU A 502 -11.99 4.81 -3.93
N SER A 503 -10.97 5.10 -3.12
CA SER A 503 -10.82 6.35 -2.39
C SER A 503 -10.84 7.56 -3.33
N GLY A 504 -10.23 7.47 -4.52
CA GLY A 504 -10.22 8.55 -5.51
C GLY A 504 -11.59 8.84 -6.15
N GLU A 505 -12.45 7.83 -6.26
CA GLU A 505 -13.73 7.93 -6.98
C GLU A 505 -14.98 7.88 -6.08
N GLU A 506 -14.83 7.61 -4.78
CA GLU A 506 -15.94 7.56 -3.82
C GLU A 506 -16.62 8.94 -3.68
N LEU A 507 -17.95 8.92 -3.77
CA LEU A 507 -18.83 9.98 -3.32
C LEU A 507 -19.61 9.48 -2.10
N SER A 508 -19.43 10.13 -0.96
CA SER A 508 -20.07 9.75 0.30
C SER A 508 -20.75 10.93 0.99
N ARG A 509 -21.90 10.67 1.60
CA ARG A 509 -22.61 11.61 2.47
C ARG A 509 -22.76 10.99 3.85
N ASN A 510 -22.25 11.67 4.87
CA ASN A 510 -22.43 11.27 6.26
C ASN A 510 -23.77 11.80 6.80
N PRO A 511 -24.34 11.15 7.83
CA PRO A 511 -25.58 11.61 8.47
C PRO A 511 -25.44 13.03 9.01
N LYS A 512 -26.52 13.81 8.93
CA LYS A 512 -26.58 15.19 9.44
C LYS A 512 -26.94 15.27 10.94
N ASP A 513 -27.19 14.14 11.58
CA ASP A 513 -27.70 14.01 12.95
C ASP A 513 -26.61 14.10 14.03
N GLY A 514 -25.37 14.42 13.65
CA GLY A 514 -24.26 14.54 14.58
C GLY A 514 -23.66 13.20 15.01
N SER A 515 -24.07 12.08 14.42
CA SER A 515 -23.36 10.82 14.56
C SER A 515 -21.92 10.93 14.02
N PRO A 516 -20.94 10.26 14.65
CA PRO A 516 -19.56 10.34 14.22
C PRO A 516 -19.46 9.86 12.76
N PRO A 517 -18.78 10.61 11.88
CA PRO A 517 -18.62 10.21 10.49
C PRO A 517 -17.95 8.84 10.45
N SER A 518 -18.48 7.95 9.61
CA SER A 518 -17.89 6.62 9.45
C SER A 518 -16.43 6.76 8.99
N ASP A 519 -15.53 5.96 9.55
CA ASP A 519 -14.14 5.91 9.10
C ASP A 519 -14.10 5.55 7.61
N ARG A 520 -13.40 6.37 6.81
CA ARG A 520 -13.32 6.21 5.35
C ARG A 520 -12.79 4.83 5.00
N MET A 521 -11.74 4.36 5.68
CA MET A 521 -11.14 3.07 5.35
C MET A 521 -12.12 1.91 5.62
N SER A 522 -12.86 2.00 6.72
CA SER A 522 -13.92 1.06 7.08
C SER A 522 -15.07 1.06 6.05
N ARG A 523 -15.48 2.23 5.54
CA ARG A 523 -16.46 2.32 4.44
C ARG A 523 -15.95 1.65 3.16
N LEU A 524 -14.70 1.95 2.76
CA LEU A 524 -14.09 1.36 1.58
C LEU A 524 -13.95 -0.17 1.70
N ALA A 525 -13.55 -0.68 2.86
CA ALA A 525 -13.51 -2.12 3.13
C ALA A 525 -14.91 -2.75 3.07
N SER A 526 -15.93 -2.07 3.60
CA SER A 526 -17.32 -2.53 3.55
C SER A 526 -17.83 -2.65 2.11
N HIS A 527 -17.40 -1.75 1.21
CA HIS A 527 -17.73 -1.87 -0.21
C HIS A 527 -17.22 -3.17 -0.83
N ILE A 528 -16.01 -3.57 -0.50
CA ILE A 528 -15.40 -4.81 -1.01
C ILE A 528 -16.20 -6.02 -0.54
N LEU A 529 -16.53 -6.08 0.75
CA LEU A 529 -17.26 -7.20 1.36
C LEU A 529 -18.71 -7.29 0.85
N ASN A 530 -19.42 -6.16 0.82
CA ASN A 530 -20.85 -6.10 0.48
C ASN A 530 -21.13 -6.37 -0.99
N GLN A 531 -20.14 -6.16 -1.87
CA GLN A 531 -20.25 -6.53 -3.28
C GLN A 531 -20.20 -8.04 -3.50
N GLN A 532 -20.04 -8.85 -2.43
CA GLN A 532 -19.99 -10.32 -2.49
C GLN A 532 -19.11 -10.80 -3.63
N ARG A 533 -17.99 -10.11 -3.83
CA ARG A 533 -16.92 -10.65 -4.64
C ARG A 533 -16.33 -11.79 -3.83
N GLN A 534 -16.87 -12.99 -4.03
CA GLN A 534 -15.93 -14.05 -4.32
C GLN A 534 -15.08 -13.46 -5.44
N VAL A 535 -13.81 -13.34 -5.16
CA VAL A 535 -12.90 -12.77 -6.13
C VAL A 535 -12.50 -13.92 -7.08
N PRO A 536 -13.40 -14.35 -8.00
CA PRO A 536 -12.94 -14.74 -9.32
C PRO A 536 -13.68 -13.97 -10.42
N LYS A 537 -12.92 -13.67 -11.48
CA LYS A 537 -13.31 -12.93 -12.70
C LYS A 537 -13.59 -11.44 -12.48
N ALA A 538 -12.54 -10.70 -12.13
CA ALA A 538 -12.51 -9.28 -12.41
C ALA A 538 -12.33 -9.06 -13.92
N TYR A 539 -12.99 -8.05 -14.47
CA TYR A 539 -12.66 -7.44 -15.75
C TYR A 539 -11.95 -6.12 -15.42
N ILE A 540 -10.86 -5.80 -16.12
CA ILE A 540 -10.12 -4.55 -15.97
C ILE A 540 -10.66 -3.49 -16.93
N HIS A 541 -10.69 -2.24 -16.47
CA HIS A 541 -10.43 -1.09 -17.32
C HIS A 541 -9.12 -0.43 -16.85
N GLY A 542 -8.17 -0.31 -17.77
CA GLY A 542 -7.02 0.59 -17.65
C GLY A 542 -7.30 1.82 -18.49
N LEU A 543 -6.99 2.99 -17.94
CA LEU A 543 -6.96 4.24 -18.69
C LEU A 543 -5.79 4.19 -19.68
N SER A 544 -6.09 4.11 -20.97
CA SER A 544 -5.18 4.56 -22.03
C SER A 544 -5.97 5.31 -23.10
N SER A 545 -6.34 6.55 -22.80
CA SER A 545 -6.68 7.55 -23.81
C SER A 545 -5.52 8.54 -23.90
N SER A 546 -4.39 8.09 -24.47
CA SER A 546 -3.50 9.04 -25.14
C SER A 546 -4.14 9.37 -26.48
N SER A 547 -4.47 10.65 -26.61
CA SER A 547 -4.95 11.30 -27.81
C SER A 547 -4.08 10.94 -29.02
N SER A 548 -4.65 10.20 -29.99
CA SER A 548 -4.23 10.33 -31.39
C SER A 548 -5.29 11.17 -32.08
N LYS A 549 -5.03 12.48 -32.13
CA LYS A 549 -5.61 13.32 -33.18
C LYS A 549 -4.94 12.88 -34.49
N SER A 550 -5.73 12.29 -35.38
CA SER A 550 -5.42 12.24 -36.82
C SER A 550 -5.81 13.57 -37.46
#